data_AF-A0A157RAP7-F1
#
_entry.id   AF-A0A157RAP7-F1
#
_cell.length_a   1.000
_cell.length_b   1.000
_cell.length_c   1.000
_cell.angle_alpha   90.00
_cell.angle_beta   90.00
_cell.angle_gamma   90.00
#
_symmetry.space_group_name_H-M   'P 1'
#
loop_
_entity.id
_entity.type
_entity.pdbx_description
1 polymer ?
#
loop_
_entity_poly.entity_id
_entity_poly.type
_entity_poly.pdbx_seq_one_letter_code
_entity_poly.pdbx_strand_id
1 'polypeptide(L)'
;MISITRRLEFDAGHRIPDHRSQCRNLHGHRYVLEITLCGDVVQAPGESDNGMLMDFSEIKSIAQAQLVNVWDHAFLVYSGDEAVRNFLDTLPGHKTVVLDRIPTVENLAAIAFETLAPHYHGHYGHALRLQRVRLYETPNCWADCDGAAKP
;
A
#
# COMPACT_ATOMS: atom_id res chain seq x y z
N MET A 1 -11.85 -21.17 -3.50
CA MET A 1 -10.74 -20.30 -3.05
C MET A 1 -11.34 -19.22 -2.16
N ILE A 2 -10.84 -19.08 -0.93
CA ILE A 2 -11.33 -18.08 0.03
C ILE A 2 -10.37 -16.88 0.00
N SER A 3 -10.90 -15.68 0.16
CA SER A 3 -10.12 -14.45 0.30
C SER A 3 -10.60 -13.65 1.51
N ILE A 4 -9.66 -12.98 2.19
CA ILE A 4 -9.95 -12.04 3.26
C ILE A 4 -9.36 -10.68 2.91
N THR A 5 -10.01 -9.60 3.36
CA THR A 5 -9.53 -8.23 3.11
C THR A 5 -9.40 -7.46 4.39
N ARG A 6 -8.26 -6.80 4.59
CA ARG A 6 -8.01 -5.87 5.69
C ARG A 6 -7.90 -4.45 5.16
N ARG A 7 -8.62 -3.52 5.80
CA ARG A 7 -8.57 -2.08 5.51
C ARG A 7 -7.69 -1.34 6.52
N LEU A 8 -6.90 -0.39 6.02
CA LEU A 8 -6.02 0.53 6.75
C LEU A 8 -6.13 1.94 6.14
N GLU A 9 -5.68 2.96 6.86
CA GLU A 9 -5.72 4.36 6.42
C GLU A 9 -4.40 5.05 6.76
N PHE A 10 -4.02 6.05 5.96
CA PHE A 10 -2.89 6.95 6.21
C PHE A 10 -3.12 8.29 5.52
N ASP A 11 -2.51 9.35 6.05
CA ASP A 11 -2.58 10.69 5.49
C ASP A 11 -1.24 11.05 4.83
N ALA A 12 -1.25 11.47 3.56
CA ALA A 12 -0.03 11.84 2.87
C ALA A 12 -0.23 13.01 1.89
N GLY A 13 0.82 13.81 1.74
CA GLY A 13 0.90 14.85 0.73
C GLY A 13 1.50 14.33 -0.57
N HIS A 14 1.08 14.87 -1.71
CA HIS A 14 1.69 14.59 -3.02
C HIS A 14 1.36 15.69 -4.04
N ARG A 15 1.89 15.54 -5.25
CA ARG A 15 1.39 16.23 -6.45
C ARG A 15 1.70 15.44 -7.72
N ILE A 16 1.04 15.80 -8.82
CA ILE A 16 1.25 15.23 -10.16
C ILE A 16 1.83 16.33 -11.07
N PRO A 17 3.18 16.40 -11.26
CA PRO A 17 3.85 17.60 -11.77
C PRO A 17 3.34 18.12 -13.12
N ASP A 18 3.13 17.22 -14.09
CA ASP A 18 2.75 17.57 -15.47
C ASP A 18 1.23 17.61 -15.70
N HIS A 19 0.43 17.49 -14.64
CA HIS A 19 -1.02 17.40 -14.76
C HIS A 19 -1.66 18.75 -15.12
N ARG A 20 -2.67 18.74 -15.99
CA ARG A 20 -3.36 19.97 -16.42
C ARG A 20 -4.42 20.48 -15.42
N SER A 21 -4.87 19.61 -14.50
CA SER A 21 -5.85 19.95 -13.44
C SER A 21 -5.18 20.56 -12.19
N GLN A 22 -5.95 20.70 -11.11
CA GLN A 22 -5.49 21.15 -9.80
C GLN A 22 -4.48 20.19 -9.13
N CYS A 23 -4.40 18.92 -9.55
CA CYS A 23 -3.51 17.91 -8.97
C CYS A 23 -2.00 18.22 -9.15
N ARG A 24 -1.64 19.21 -9.99
CA ARG A 24 -0.26 19.71 -10.11
C ARG A 24 0.23 20.54 -8.93
N ASN A 25 -0.68 20.99 -8.06
CA ASN A 25 -0.34 21.73 -6.86
C ASN A 25 0.01 20.76 -5.72
N LEU A 26 0.81 21.21 -4.76
CA LEU A 26 1.00 20.48 -3.50
C LEU A 26 -0.35 20.36 -2.79
N HIS A 27 -0.77 19.14 -2.48
CA HIS A 27 -1.98 18.83 -1.74
C HIS A 27 -1.80 17.49 -1.02
N GLY A 28 -2.87 16.93 -0.47
CA GLY A 28 -2.82 15.62 0.16
C GLY A 28 -4.19 14.97 0.28
N HIS A 29 -4.17 13.71 0.68
CA HIS A 29 -5.36 12.87 0.82
C HIS A 29 -5.27 12.01 2.07
N ARG A 30 -6.44 11.60 2.56
CA ARG A 30 -6.57 10.46 3.45
C ARG A 30 -6.74 9.21 2.61
N TYR A 31 -5.65 8.51 2.36
CA TYR A 31 -5.66 7.28 1.59
C TYR A 31 -6.28 6.15 2.41
N VAL A 32 -7.02 5.29 1.71
CA VAL A 32 -7.50 4.02 2.29
C VAL A 32 -6.83 2.89 1.53
N LEU A 33 -6.12 2.02 2.25
CA LEU A 33 -5.47 0.83 1.72
C LEU A 33 -6.30 -0.40 2.09
N GLU A 34 -6.76 -1.16 1.09
CA GLU A 34 -7.30 -2.50 1.29
C GLU A 34 -6.34 -3.54 0.76
N ILE A 35 -6.04 -4.53 1.60
CA ILE A 35 -5.13 -5.64 1.32
C ILE A 35 -5.97 -6.89 1.27
N THR A 36 -6.12 -7.49 0.09
CA THR A 36 -6.82 -8.76 -0.08
C THR A 36 -5.82 -9.89 -0.20
N LEU A 37 -5.88 -10.83 0.74
CA LEU A 37 -5.12 -12.08 0.70
C LEU A 37 -6.05 -13.21 0.26
N CYS A 38 -5.50 -14.20 -0.43
CA CYS A 38 -6.18 -15.46 -0.67
C CYS A 38 -5.26 -16.65 -0.41
N GLY A 39 -5.86 -17.80 -0.17
CA GLY A 39 -5.16 -19.02 0.16
C GLY A 39 -6.13 -20.08 0.69
N ASP A 40 -5.55 -21.10 1.30
CA ASP A 40 -6.30 -22.14 1.98
C ASP A 40 -6.51 -21.77 3.44
N VAL A 41 -7.57 -22.33 4.03
CA VAL A 41 -7.81 -22.21 5.46
C VAL A 41 -7.01 -23.31 6.16
N VAL A 42 -6.13 -22.92 7.08
CA VAL A 42 -5.31 -23.82 7.89
C VAL A 42 -6.19 -24.85 8.59
N GLN A 43 -5.85 -26.12 8.45
CA GLN A 43 -6.49 -27.24 9.15
C GLN A 43 -5.47 -27.88 10.09
N ALA A 44 -5.40 -27.37 11.32
CA ALA A 44 -4.43 -27.79 12.33
C ALA A 44 -5.09 -27.82 13.72
N PRO A 45 -5.93 -28.82 14.03
CA PRO A 45 -6.67 -28.87 15.30
C PRO A 45 -5.74 -28.74 16.52
N GLY A 46 -6.02 -27.76 17.38
CA GLY A 46 -5.22 -27.48 18.59
C GLY A 46 -4.26 -26.29 18.46
N GLU A 47 -3.99 -25.83 17.24
CA GLU A 47 -3.18 -24.62 16.98
C GLU A 47 -4.04 -23.34 16.96
N SER A 48 -3.42 -22.20 17.22
CA SER A 48 -4.13 -20.91 17.29
C SER A 48 -4.63 -20.40 15.94
N ASP A 49 -4.02 -20.83 14.84
CA ASP A 49 -4.36 -20.43 13.47
C ASP A 49 -5.32 -21.41 12.78
N ASN A 50 -5.75 -22.47 13.48
CA ASN A 50 -6.72 -23.43 12.98
C ASN A 50 -8.03 -22.74 12.55
N GLY A 51 -8.45 -22.98 11.30
CA GLY A 51 -9.66 -22.37 10.75
C GLY A 51 -9.45 -20.96 10.21
N MET A 52 -8.21 -20.48 10.11
CA MET A 52 -7.87 -19.16 9.56
C MET A 52 -7.08 -19.27 8.25
N LEU A 53 -7.17 -18.23 7.43
CA LEU A 53 -6.25 -18.04 6.30
C LEU A 53 -5.00 -17.28 6.76
N MET A 54 -5.19 -16.24 7.57
CA MET A 54 -4.17 -15.49 8.30
C MET A 54 -4.87 -14.62 9.35
N ASP A 55 -4.23 -14.32 10.47
CA ASP A 55 -4.78 -13.43 11.49
C ASP A 55 -4.79 -11.97 11.00
N PHE A 56 -5.93 -11.27 11.15
CA PHE A 56 -6.08 -9.88 10.71
C PHE A 56 -5.13 -8.89 11.42
N SER A 57 -4.73 -9.17 12.66
CA SER A 57 -3.77 -8.36 13.42
C SER A 57 -2.36 -8.48 12.86
N GLU A 58 -1.99 -9.64 12.31
CA GLU A 58 -0.72 -9.85 11.64
C GLU A 58 -0.70 -9.16 10.28
N ILE A 59 -1.79 -9.25 9.50
CA ILE A 59 -1.95 -8.49 8.25
C ILE A 59 -1.73 -7.00 8.50
N LYS A 60 -2.37 -6.46 9.55
CA LYS A 60 -2.20 -5.07 9.97
C LYS A 60 -0.75 -4.77 10.34
N SER A 61 -0.12 -5.59 11.18
CA SER A 61 1.23 -5.34 11.69
C SER A 61 2.27 -5.31 10.56
N ILE A 62 2.18 -6.25 9.62
CA ILE A 62 3.04 -6.29 8.43
C ILE A 62 2.84 -5.02 7.60
N ALA A 63 1.60 -4.69 7.24
CA ALA A 63 1.31 -3.52 6.42
C ALA A 63 1.73 -2.20 7.09
N GLN A 64 1.58 -2.10 8.42
CA GLN A 64 2.05 -0.97 9.20
C GLN A 64 3.57 -0.82 9.13
N ALA A 65 4.30 -1.89 9.39
CA ALA A 65 5.76 -1.86 9.38
C ALA A 65 6.35 -1.57 8.00
N GLN A 66 5.81 -2.21 6.96
CA GLN A 66 6.41 -2.20 5.63
C GLN A 66 5.98 -1.02 4.75
N LEU A 67 4.81 -0.41 5.02
CA LEU A 67 4.25 0.59 4.12
C LEU A 67 3.59 1.77 4.85
N VAL A 68 2.54 1.48 5.63
CA VAL A 68 1.65 2.53 6.17
C VAL A 68 2.42 3.49 7.07
N ASN A 69 3.27 3.01 7.98
CA ASN A 69 4.05 3.92 8.83
C ASN A 69 5.13 4.68 8.06
N VAL A 70 5.57 4.21 6.89
CA VAL A 70 6.54 4.92 6.04
C VAL A 70 5.84 6.07 5.32
N TRP A 71 4.62 5.87 4.86
CA TRP A 71 3.86 6.84 4.08
C TRP A 71 3.02 7.81 4.91
N ASP A 72 2.55 7.39 6.09
CA ASP A 72 1.72 8.23 6.95
C ASP A 72 2.46 9.49 7.40
N HIS A 73 1.79 10.64 7.31
CA HIS A 73 2.35 11.98 7.54
C HIS A 73 3.60 12.30 6.71
N ALA A 74 3.79 11.65 5.55
CA ALA A 74 4.87 11.96 4.62
C ALA A 74 4.39 12.79 3.44
N PHE A 75 5.33 13.43 2.74
CA PHE A 75 5.12 13.91 1.37
C PHE A 75 5.74 12.93 0.38
N LEU A 76 4.93 12.36 -0.49
CA LEU A 76 5.32 11.43 -1.55
C LEU A 76 5.70 12.23 -2.80
N VAL A 77 6.99 12.25 -3.14
CA VAL A 77 7.53 13.05 -4.25
C VAL A 77 8.15 12.16 -5.31
N TYR A 78 7.84 12.45 -6.58
CA TYR A 78 8.52 11.81 -7.70
C TYR A 78 9.98 12.28 -7.75
N SER A 79 10.92 11.34 -7.90
CA SER A 79 12.36 11.62 -7.98
C SER A 79 12.74 12.59 -9.10
N GLY A 80 11.99 12.61 -10.21
CA GLY A 80 12.18 13.55 -11.32
C GLY A 80 11.51 14.91 -11.11
N ASP A 81 10.75 15.12 -10.04
CA ASP A 81 10.23 16.43 -9.65
C ASP A 81 11.27 17.19 -8.81
N GLU A 82 12.38 17.56 -9.46
CA GLU A 82 13.52 18.21 -8.81
C GLU A 82 13.12 19.51 -8.10
N ALA A 83 12.16 20.27 -8.65
CA ALA A 83 11.73 21.53 -8.06
C ALA A 83 11.14 21.34 -6.65
N VAL A 84 10.21 20.39 -6.49
CA VAL A 84 9.62 20.11 -5.17
C VAL A 84 10.57 19.30 -4.30
N ARG A 85 11.31 18.35 -4.87
CA ARG A 85 12.29 17.58 -4.09
C ARG A 85 13.33 18.48 -3.45
N ASN A 86 13.95 19.37 -4.23
CA ASN A 86 14.94 20.32 -3.72
C ASN A 86 14.35 21.27 -2.68
N PHE A 87 13.09 21.70 -2.84
CA PHE A 87 12.40 22.49 -1.83
C PHE A 87 12.22 21.72 -0.51
N LEU A 88 11.71 20.47 -0.58
CA LEU A 88 11.51 19.63 0.61
C LEU A 88 12.83 19.30 1.31
N ASP A 89 13.92 19.12 0.56
CA ASP A 89 15.27 18.89 1.09
C ASP A 89 15.79 20.08 1.93
N THR A 90 15.21 21.28 1.77
CA THR A 90 15.54 22.45 2.62
C THR A 90 14.89 22.42 3.99
N LEU A 91 14.02 21.45 4.30
CA LEU A 91 13.27 21.33 5.55
C LEU A 91 13.83 20.17 6.41
N PRO A 92 14.74 20.43 7.37
CA PRO A 92 15.34 19.38 8.18
C PRO A 92 14.28 18.60 8.96
N GLY A 93 14.34 17.27 8.90
CA GLY A 93 13.41 16.38 9.60
C GLY A 93 12.01 16.29 8.98
N HIS A 94 11.76 16.98 7.86
CA HIS A 94 10.53 16.77 7.10
C HIS A 94 10.50 15.34 6.54
N LYS A 95 9.36 14.66 6.72
CA LYS A 95 9.19 13.28 6.27
C LYS A 95 8.89 13.25 4.78
N THR A 96 9.92 13.02 3.97
CA THR A 96 9.81 12.93 2.51
C THR A 96 10.06 11.50 2.06
N VAL A 97 9.16 10.96 1.24
CA VAL A 97 9.33 9.67 0.57
C VAL A 97 9.55 9.93 -0.91
N VAL A 98 10.71 9.55 -1.41
CA VAL A 98 11.07 9.72 -2.83
C VAL A 98 10.71 8.46 -3.59
N LEU A 99 9.93 8.61 -4.67
CA LEU A 99 9.45 7.53 -5.52
C LEU A 99 10.13 7.59 -6.90
N ASP A 100 10.32 6.44 -7.53
CA ASP A 100 10.84 6.30 -8.90
C ASP A 100 9.78 6.59 -9.98
N ARG A 101 8.52 6.80 -9.58
CA ARG A 101 7.37 7.06 -10.47
C ARG A 101 6.53 8.23 -9.93
N ILE A 102 5.69 8.82 -10.78
CA ILE A 102 4.77 9.89 -10.40
C ILE A 102 3.74 9.35 -9.38
N PRO A 103 3.47 10.03 -8.25
CA PRO A 103 2.62 9.52 -7.17
C PRO A 103 1.11 9.62 -7.51
N THR A 104 0.68 9.08 -8.65
CA THR A 104 -0.73 8.87 -8.95
C THR A 104 -1.26 7.68 -8.15
N VAL A 105 -2.58 7.57 -7.94
CA VAL A 105 -3.17 6.46 -7.19
C VAL A 105 -2.84 5.09 -7.80
N GLU A 106 -2.71 4.98 -9.13
CA GLU A 106 -2.34 3.75 -9.84
C GLU A 106 -0.91 3.33 -9.52
N ASN A 107 0.05 4.27 -9.61
CA ASN A 107 1.45 3.99 -9.31
C ASN A 107 1.64 3.68 -7.81
N LEU A 108 0.94 4.40 -6.94
CA LEU A 108 0.98 4.12 -5.50
C LEU A 108 0.38 2.75 -5.17
N ALA A 109 -0.71 2.33 -5.82
CA ALA A 109 -1.26 0.99 -5.65
C ALA A 109 -0.27 -0.10 -6.11
N ALA A 110 0.42 0.13 -7.24
CA ALA A 110 1.46 -0.79 -7.73
C ALA A 110 2.65 -0.88 -6.77
N ILE A 111 3.18 0.25 -6.31
CA ILE A 111 4.29 0.30 -5.34
C ILE A 111 3.88 -0.39 -4.03
N ALA A 112 2.66 -0.14 -3.54
CA ALA A 112 2.13 -0.79 -2.35
C ALA A 112 2.04 -2.31 -2.53
N PHE A 113 1.58 -2.78 -3.69
CA PHE A 113 1.55 -4.22 -4.01
C PHE A 113 2.96 -4.80 -4.06
N GLU A 114 3.88 -4.19 -4.81
CA GLU A 114 5.29 -4.61 -4.96
C GLU A 114 5.99 -4.67 -3.59
N THR A 115 5.71 -3.70 -2.71
CA THR A 115 6.26 -3.64 -1.34
C THR A 115 5.68 -4.74 -0.46
N LEU A 116 4.38 -5.00 -0.51
CA LEU A 116 3.70 -5.89 0.44
C LEU A 116 3.71 -7.36 0.02
N ALA A 117 3.70 -7.67 -1.28
CA ALA A 117 3.61 -9.04 -1.78
C ALA A 117 4.68 -9.99 -1.20
N PRO A 118 5.96 -9.60 -1.07
CA PRO A 118 7.01 -10.42 -0.48
C PRO A 118 6.83 -10.68 1.02
N HIS A 119 5.89 -10.02 1.70
CA HIS A 119 5.66 -10.23 3.14
C HIS A 119 4.43 -11.09 3.42
N TYR A 120 3.61 -11.36 2.41
CA TYR A 120 2.42 -12.19 2.51
C TYR A 120 2.62 -13.53 1.79
N HIS A 121 3.63 -14.28 2.22
CA HIS A 121 3.89 -15.65 1.77
C HIS A 121 4.35 -16.55 2.93
N GLY A 122 3.98 -17.84 2.89
CA GLY A 122 4.44 -18.84 3.88
C GLY A 122 3.64 -18.91 5.19
N HIS A 123 4.15 -19.72 6.13
CA HIS A 123 3.66 -20.14 7.46
C HIS A 123 2.18 -20.57 7.65
N TYR A 124 1.22 -20.01 6.92
CA TYR A 124 -0.23 -20.25 7.09
C TYR A 124 -0.85 -21.07 5.93
N GLY A 125 -0.03 -21.87 5.26
CA GLY A 125 -0.42 -22.73 4.13
C GLY A 125 0.40 -22.47 2.86
N HIS A 126 0.54 -23.50 2.03
CA HIS A 126 1.39 -23.46 0.83
C HIS A 126 0.90 -22.48 -0.26
N ALA A 127 -0.32 -21.95 -0.14
CA ALA A 127 -0.99 -21.12 -1.14
C ALA A 127 -1.28 -19.68 -0.71
N LEU A 128 -0.89 -19.24 0.50
CA LEU A 128 -1.11 -17.86 0.96
C LEU A 128 -0.37 -16.87 0.05
N ARG A 129 -1.09 -15.88 -0.48
CA ARG A 129 -0.51 -14.79 -1.26
C ARG A 129 -1.34 -13.51 -1.17
N LEU A 130 -0.66 -12.38 -1.39
CA LEU A 130 -1.32 -11.12 -1.72
C LEU A 130 -2.04 -11.27 -3.08
N GLN A 131 -3.35 -11.13 -3.07
CA GLN A 131 -4.17 -11.19 -4.27
C GLN A 131 -4.33 -9.82 -4.91
N ARG A 132 -4.63 -8.81 -4.08
CA ARG A 132 -4.96 -7.46 -4.57
C ARG A 132 -4.63 -6.43 -3.52
N VAL A 133 -4.13 -5.30 -3.99
CA VAL A 133 -4.13 -4.04 -3.26
C VAL A 133 -5.14 -3.12 -3.92
N ARG A 134 -6.01 -2.51 -3.11
CA ARG A 134 -6.80 -1.35 -3.53
C ARG A 134 -6.36 -0.14 -2.74
N LEU A 135 -6.11 0.95 -3.45
CA LEU A 135 -5.78 2.22 -2.84
C LEU A 135 -6.82 3.25 -3.25
N TYR A 136 -7.56 3.79 -2.28
CA TYR A 136 -8.46 4.91 -2.49
C TYR A 136 -7.68 6.21 -2.29
N GLU A 137 -7.73 7.11 -3.26
CA GLU A 137 -7.25 8.49 -3.11
C GLU A 137 -8.34 9.34 -2.45
N THR A 138 -9.59 9.11 -2.82
CA THR A 138 -10.76 9.73 -2.20
C THR A 138 -11.82 8.67 -1.94
N PRO A 139 -12.89 8.94 -1.15
CA PRO A 139 -13.94 7.96 -0.91
C PRO A 139 -14.60 7.41 -2.18
N ASN A 140 -14.48 8.12 -3.32
CA ASN A 140 -15.14 7.78 -4.57
C ASN A 140 -14.17 7.36 -5.70
N CYS A 141 -12.85 7.41 -5.48
CA CYS A 141 -11.84 7.12 -6.51
C CYS A 141 -10.73 6.21 -5.96
N TRP A 142 -10.45 5.11 -6.65
CA TRP A 142 -9.41 4.15 -6.26
C TRP A 142 -8.74 3.50 -7.48
N ALA A 143 -7.57 2.92 -7.24
CA ALA A 143 -6.93 1.98 -8.15
C ALA A 143 -6.82 0.59 -7.51
N ASP A 144 -6.97 -0.44 -8.32
CA ASP A 144 -6.66 -1.82 -7.97
C ASP A 144 -5.34 -2.23 -8.64
N CYS A 145 -4.47 -2.90 -7.88
CA CYS A 145 -3.34 -3.64 -8.40
C CYS A 145 -3.52 -5.11 -8.00
N ASP A 146 -3.75 -5.96 -8.99
CA ASP A 146 -3.93 -7.40 -8.82
C ASP A 146 -2.62 -8.15 -9.04
N GLY A 147 -2.36 -9.15 -8.20
CA GLY A 147 -1.29 -10.11 -8.42
C GLY A 147 -1.59 -10.99 -9.61
N ALA A 148 -0.56 -11.31 -10.40
CA ALA A 148 -0.70 -12.28 -11.48
C ALA A 148 -1.26 -13.60 -10.94
N ALA A 149 -2.30 -14.13 -11.58
CA ALA A 149 -2.72 -15.50 -11.31
C ALA A 149 -1.54 -16.43 -11.62
N LYS A 150 -1.14 -17.27 -10.65
CA LYS A 150 -0.28 -18.41 -11.00
C LYS A 150 -1.08 -19.25 -12.00
N PRO A 151 -0.50 -19.59 -13.17
CA PRO A 151 -1.14 -20.47 -14.13
C PRO A 151 -1.45 -21.84 -13.52
#